data_AF-A0A5S9MBR2-F1
#
_entry.id   AF-A0A5S9MBR2-F1
#
_cell.length_a   1.000
_cell.length_b   1.000
_cell.length_c   1.000
_cell.angle_alpha   90.00
_cell.angle_beta   90.00
_cell.angle_gamma   90.00
#
_symmetry.space_group_name_H-M   'P 1'
#
loop_
_entity.id
_entity.type
_entity.pdbx_description
1 polymer ?
#
loop_
_entity_poly.entity_id
_entity_poly.type
_entity_poly.pdbx_seq_one_letter_code
_entity_poly.pdbx_strand_id
1 'polypeptide(L)'
;MSGRGSVITKKKRAGLFALYAHHHDAAAGYMNIALPLPYSQLTAILKPFNEKEDFLLKSACPKGSTGDEGLYLHTPFITMKLPMEESFHMKPETDKSLTAVHQMKLFGIPFF
;
A
#
# COMPACT_ATOMS: atom_id res chain seq x y z
N MET A 1 -57.05 -15.76 -6.32
CA MET A 1 -55.61 -16.08 -6.31
C MET A 1 -54.89 -15.14 -7.27
N SER A 2 -53.87 -14.41 -6.82
CA SER A 2 -52.66 -14.06 -7.61
C SER A 2 -51.82 -13.05 -6.81
N GLY A 3 -50.83 -13.55 -6.06
CA GLY A 3 -49.84 -12.73 -5.36
C GLY A 3 -48.74 -12.31 -6.33
N ARG A 4 -48.54 -10.99 -6.51
CA ARG A 4 -47.37 -10.44 -7.21
C ARG A 4 -46.14 -10.60 -6.31
N GLY A 5 -45.25 -11.52 -6.65
CA GLY A 5 -43.94 -11.61 -6.04
C GLY A 5 -43.11 -10.37 -6.39
N SER A 6 -42.79 -9.56 -5.39
CA SER A 6 -41.84 -8.46 -5.54
C SER A 6 -40.43 -9.04 -5.56
N VAL A 7 -39.75 -8.98 -6.70
CA VAL A 7 -38.36 -9.42 -6.85
C VAL A 7 -37.45 -8.40 -6.15
N ILE A 8 -36.87 -8.79 -5.03
CA ILE A 8 -35.93 -7.95 -4.27
C ILE A 8 -34.51 -8.23 -4.78
N THR A 9 -33.99 -7.37 -5.66
CA THR A 9 -32.61 -7.49 -6.16
C THR A 9 -31.62 -7.05 -5.06
N LYS A 10 -31.01 -8.00 -4.34
CA LYS A 10 -29.94 -7.71 -3.38
C LYS A 10 -28.69 -7.19 -4.10
N LYS A 11 -28.37 -5.92 -3.93
CA LYS A 11 -27.08 -5.33 -4.34
C LYS A 11 -25.96 -5.91 -3.46
N LYS A 12 -25.11 -6.78 -4.00
CA LYS A 12 -23.89 -7.25 -3.31
C LYS A 12 -22.92 -6.07 -3.17
N ARG A 13 -22.48 -5.78 -1.94
CA ARG A 13 -21.37 -4.86 -1.67
C ARG A 13 -20.13 -5.70 -1.41
N ALA A 14 -19.12 -5.56 -2.26
CA ALA A 14 -17.79 -6.11 -2.00
C ALA A 14 -16.95 -5.03 -1.34
N GLY A 15 -16.36 -5.34 -0.18
CA GLY A 15 -15.36 -4.49 0.48
C GLY A 15 -13.98 -5.12 0.31
N LEU A 16 -12.96 -4.29 0.12
CA LEU A 16 -11.56 -4.71 0.12
C LEU A 16 -10.95 -4.26 1.46
N PHE A 17 -10.22 -5.15 2.13
CA PHE A 17 -9.51 -4.85 3.37
C PHE A 17 -8.02 -4.84 3.09
N ALA A 18 -7.35 -3.70 3.31
CA ALA A 18 -5.90 -3.66 3.30
C ALA A 18 -5.35 -4.24 4.61
N LEU A 19 -4.35 -5.13 4.52
CA LEU A 19 -3.61 -5.63 5.66
C LEU A 19 -2.27 -4.92 5.76
N TYR A 20 -1.95 -4.43 6.96
CA TYR A 20 -0.68 -3.79 7.28
C TYR A 20 0.09 -4.71 8.21
N ALA A 21 1.29 -5.10 7.81
CA ALA A 21 2.21 -5.86 8.64
C ALA A 21 3.50 -5.06 8.79
N HIS A 22 3.88 -4.77 10.04
CA HIS A 22 5.15 -4.14 10.34
C HIS A 22 6.09 -5.19 10.92
N HIS A 23 7.17 -5.46 10.21
CA HIS A 23 8.21 -6.38 10.63
C HIS A 23 9.41 -5.58 11.13
N HIS A 24 9.85 -5.84 12.36
CA HIS A 24 11.04 -5.22 12.95
C HIS A 24 12.08 -6.34 13.13
N ASP A 25 12.94 -6.54 12.14
CA ASP A 25 14.08 -7.44 12.29
C ASP A 25 15.35 -6.64 12.57
N ALA A 26 16.30 -7.26 13.26
CA ALA A 26 17.47 -6.63 13.89
C ALA A 26 18.43 -5.85 12.95
N ALA A 27 18.15 -5.80 11.64
CA ALA A 27 18.93 -5.08 10.62
C ALA A 27 18.13 -4.06 9.80
N ALA A 28 16.79 -4.16 9.73
CA ALA A 28 15.93 -3.23 9.00
C ALA A 28 14.44 -3.47 9.35
N GLY A 29 13.71 -2.40 9.65
CA GLY A 29 12.24 -2.46 9.69
C GLY A 29 11.67 -2.51 8.28
N TYR A 30 10.58 -3.23 8.08
CA TYR A 30 9.79 -3.19 6.84
C TYR A 30 8.30 -3.09 7.17
N MET A 31 7.56 -2.38 6.33
CA MET A 31 6.11 -2.29 6.39
C MET A 31 5.52 -2.83 5.10
N ASN A 32 4.82 -3.96 5.23
CA ASN A 32 4.17 -4.62 4.11
C ASN A 32 2.68 -4.26 4.12
N ILE A 33 2.18 -3.78 2.99
CA ILE A 33 0.77 -3.47 2.78
C ILE A 33 0.24 -4.42 1.71
N ALA A 34 -0.66 -5.31 2.09
CA ALA A 34 -1.33 -6.21 1.14
C ALA A 34 -2.76 -5.70 0.91
N LEU A 35 -3.03 -5.30 -0.32
CA LEU A 35 -4.35 -4.93 -0.80
C LEU A 35 -4.89 -6.08 -1.69
N PRO A 36 -5.83 -6.89 -1.20
CA PRO A 36 -6.54 -7.83 -2.04
C PRO A 36 -7.36 -7.02 -3.06
N LEU A 37 -7.22 -7.38 -4.32
CA LEU A 37 -8.00 -6.84 -5.42
C LEU A 37 -8.87 -7.98 -5.99
N PRO A 38 -9.98 -7.67 -6.68
CA PRO A 38 -10.69 -8.70 -7.43
C PRO A 38 -9.73 -9.33 -8.44
N TYR A 39 -9.49 -10.64 -8.33
CA TYR A 39 -8.61 -11.42 -9.22
C TYR A 39 -7.10 -11.14 -9.12
N SER A 40 -6.65 -10.32 -8.17
CA SER A 40 -5.21 -10.06 -7.96
C SER A 40 -4.93 -9.65 -6.52
N GLN A 41 -3.65 -9.58 -6.14
CA GLN A 41 -3.22 -9.06 -4.85
C GLN A 41 -2.08 -8.07 -5.11
N LEU A 42 -2.26 -6.85 -4.62
CA LEU A 42 -1.20 -5.84 -4.63
C LEU A 42 -0.48 -5.90 -3.29
N THR A 43 0.83 -6.10 -3.31
CA THR A 43 1.68 -6.08 -2.13
C THR A 43 2.68 -4.93 -2.26
N ALA A 44 2.64 -3.96 -1.36
CA ALA A 44 3.66 -2.94 -1.22
C ALA A 44 4.60 -3.32 -0.08
N ILE A 45 5.91 -3.33 -0.34
CA ILE A 45 6.95 -3.51 0.67
C ILE A 45 7.66 -2.17 0.83
N LEU A 46 7.49 -1.54 1.99
CA LEU A 46 7.99 -0.23 2.33
C LEU A 46 9.10 -0.34 3.36
N LYS A 47 10.14 0.48 3.21
CA LYS A 47 11.17 0.65 4.22
C LYS A 47 10.98 1.97 4.97
N PRO A 48 10.97 1.95 6.30
CA PRO A 48 11.01 3.14 7.13
C PRO A 48 12.42 3.73 7.15
N PHE A 49 12.47 5.04 6.93
CA PHE A 49 13.61 5.91 7.10
C PHE A 49 13.25 6.90 8.20
N ASN A 50 14.07 6.96 9.24
CA ASN A 50 13.88 7.91 10.32
C ASN A 50 14.79 9.11 10.06
N GLU A 51 14.22 10.22 9.62
CA GLU A 51 14.94 11.45 9.28
C GLU A 51 14.66 12.50 10.35
N LYS A 52 15.44 12.45 11.44
CA LYS A 52 15.31 13.34 12.61
C LYS A 52 13.91 13.29 13.24
N GLU A 53 13.07 14.27 12.94
CA GLU A 53 11.68 14.43 13.44
C GLU A 53 10.64 13.92 12.43
N ASP A 54 11.06 13.64 11.19
CA ASP A 54 10.20 13.14 10.13
C ASP A 54 10.34 11.62 10.00
N PHE A 55 9.21 10.96 9.74
CA PHE A 55 9.17 9.54 9.45
C PHE A 55 8.80 9.32 7.98
N LEU A 56 9.67 8.61 7.25
CA LEU A 56 9.54 8.47 5.80
C LEU A 56 9.52 7.00 5.41
N LEU A 57 8.38 6.52 4.92
CA LEU A 57 8.27 5.18 4.32
C LEU A 57 8.50 5.31 2.82
N LYS A 58 9.30 4.41 2.24
CA LYS A 58 9.50 4.36 0.79
C LYS A 58 9.49 2.92 0.27
N SER A 59 8.82 2.68 -0.85
CA SER A 59 8.94 1.43 -1.61
C SER A 59 10.14 1.44 -2.57
N ALA A 60 10.73 2.62 -2.80
CA ALA A 60 11.91 2.80 -3.64
C ALA A 60 13.04 3.40 -2.82
N CYS A 61 14.14 2.66 -2.73
CA CYS A 61 15.34 3.09 -2.04
C CYS A 61 16.36 3.68 -3.03
N PRO A 62 17.26 4.57 -2.58
CA PRO A 62 18.38 5.05 -3.39
C PRO A 62 19.24 3.88 -3.89
N LYS A 63 19.84 4.04 -5.09
CA LYS A 63 20.74 3.05 -5.73
C LYS A 63 21.74 2.48 -4.71
N GLY A 64 21.58 1.20 -4.38
CA GLY A 64 22.45 0.49 -3.44
C GLY A 64 21.74 -0.24 -2.29
N SER A 65 20.41 -0.11 -2.11
CA SER A 65 19.70 -1.03 -1.23
C SER A 65 19.57 -2.41 -1.88
N THR A 66 19.91 -3.44 -1.11
CA THR A 66 19.73 -4.86 -1.47
C THR A 66 18.42 -5.40 -0.88
N GLY A 67 17.40 -4.54 -0.74
CA GLY A 67 16.15 -4.88 -0.06
C GLY A 67 15.04 -5.27 -1.05
N ASP A 68 14.06 -6.03 -0.57
CA ASP A 68 12.87 -6.47 -1.32
C ASP A 68 11.81 -5.35 -1.48
N GLU A 69 12.22 -4.08 -1.35
CA GLU A 69 11.30 -2.94 -1.39
C GLU A 69 10.69 -2.77 -2.79
N GLY A 70 9.39 -2.51 -2.83
CA GLY A 70 8.68 -2.26 -4.09
C GLY A 70 7.19 -2.60 -4.05
N LEU A 71 6.51 -2.30 -5.16
CA LEU A 71 5.14 -2.71 -5.40
C LEU A 71 5.11 -3.98 -6.26
N TYR A 72 4.36 -4.98 -5.83
CA TYR A 72 4.24 -6.27 -6.50
C TYR A 72 2.76 -6.54 -6.78
N LEU A 73 2.43 -6.79 -8.04
CA LEU A 73 1.11 -7.27 -8.44
C LEU A 73 1.18 -8.78 -8.64
N HIS A 74 0.51 -9.50 -7.76
CA HIS A 74 0.29 -10.93 -7.86
C HIS A 74 -1.04 -11.19 -8.57
N THR A 75 -1.00 -11.98 -9.62
CA THR A 75 -2.16 -12.48 -10.35
C THR A 75 -2.08 -14.01 -10.40
N PRO A 76 -3.18 -14.73 -10.67
CA PRO A 76 -3.15 -16.20 -10.79
C PRO A 76 -2.14 -16.74 -11.81
N PHE A 77 -1.72 -15.93 -12.78
CA PHE A 77 -0.81 -16.33 -13.85
C PHE A 77 0.63 -15.86 -13.64
N ILE A 78 0.83 -14.71 -13.00
CA ILE A 78 2.15 -14.08 -12.87
C ILE A 78 2.22 -13.16 -11.65
N THR A 79 3.43 -13.07 -11.07
CA THR A 79 3.79 -12.02 -10.12
C THR A 79 4.76 -11.06 -10.80
N MET A 80 4.42 -9.77 -10.85
CA MET A 80 5.26 -8.74 -11.46
C MET A 80 5.53 -7.61 -10.49
N LYS A 81 6.79 -7.15 -10.44
CA LYS A 81 7.12 -5.88 -9.79
C LYS A 81 6.62 -4.74 -10.66
N LEU A 82 5.79 -3.87 -10.09
CA LEU A 82 5.27 -2.70 -10.79
C LEU A 82 6.38 -1.64 -10.89
N PRO A 83 6.42 -0.89 -11.99
CA PRO A 83 7.32 0.26 -12.15
C PRO A 83 6.78 1.48 -11.38
N MET A 84 6.27 1.26 -10.18
CA MET A 84 5.68 2.27 -9.32
C MET A 84 6.47 2.39 -8.03
N GLU A 85 6.54 3.61 -7.54
CA GLU A 85 7.17 3.95 -6.27
C GLU A 85 6.13 4.61 -5.38
N GLU A 86 6.09 4.20 -4.13
CA GLU A 86 5.21 4.75 -3.11
C GLU A 86 6.06 5.34 -2.00
N SER A 87 5.67 6.51 -1.50
CA SER A 87 6.33 7.13 -0.35
C SER A 87 5.32 7.81 0.56
N PHE A 88 5.46 7.58 1.87
CA PHE A 88 4.68 8.26 2.89
C PHE A 88 5.61 9.12 3.72
N HIS A 89 5.43 10.44 3.64
CA HIS A 89 6.14 11.39 4.48
C HIS A 89 5.22 11.81 5.62
N MET A 90 5.49 11.26 6.81
CA MET A 90 4.80 11.62 8.03
C MET A 90 5.60 12.71 8.73
N LYS A 91 4.96 13.87 8.92
CA LYS A 91 5.53 15.03 9.60
C LYS A 91 4.69 15.38 10.84
N PRO A 92 5.32 15.60 12.00
CA PRO A 92 4.63 16.19 13.14
C PRO A 92 4.32 17.65 12.81
N GLU A 93 3.04 18.02 12.82
CA GLU A 93 2.60 19.40 12.57
C GLU A 93 2.36 20.15 13.89
N THR A 94 1.89 19.43 14.92
CA THR A 94 1.79 19.89 16.31
C THR A 94 2.00 18.71 17.27
N ASP A 95 2.13 18.96 18.58
CA ASP A 95 2.26 17.92 19.61
C ASP A 95 1.14 16.85 19.60
N LYS A 96 0.02 17.10 18.89
CA LYS A 96 -1.13 16.19 18.80
C LYS A 96 -1.57 15.89 17.36
N SER A 97 -0.88 16.41 16.33
CA SER A 97 -1.25 16.17 14.94
C SER A 97 -0.07 15.69 14.12
N LEU A 98 -0.30 14.59 13.40
CA LEU A 98 0.62 14.02 12.43
C LEU A 98 0.01 14.18 11.05
N THR A 99 0.73 14.85 10.15
CA THR A 99 0.33 14.97 8.75
C THR A 99 1.11 13.96 7.93
N ALA A 100 0.40 13.04 7.29
CA ALA A 100 0.98 12.02 6.42
C ALA A 100 0.71 12.37 4.96
N VAL A 101 1.76 12.73 4.23
CA VAL A 101 1.70 12.98 2.78
C VAL A 101 2.02 11.67 2.06
N HIS A 102 1.02 11.12 1.39
CA HIS A 102 1.18 9.97 0.52
C HIS A 102 1.48 10.44 -0.91
N GLN A 103 2.62 10.03 -1.45
CA GLN A 103 3.03 10.34 -2.82
C GLN A 103 3.28 9.06 -3.59
N MET A 104 2.77 9.02 -4.82
CA MET A 104 2.98 7.90 -5.73
C MET A 104 3.67 8.37 -7.00
N LYS A 105 4.63 7.58 -7.46
CA LYS A 105 5.34 7.80 -8.72
C LYS A 105 5.18 6.59 -9.62
N LEU A 106 5.11 6.84 -10.92
CA LEU A 106 5.11 5.82 -11.96
C LEU A 106 6.32 6.09 -12.87
N PHE A 107 7.23 5.12 -12.99
CA PHE A 107 8.51 5.28 -13.69
C PHE A 107 9.33 6.51 -13.23
N GLY A 108 9.28 6.83 -11.94
CA GLY A 108 9.96 8.00 -11.36
C GLY A 108 9.22 9.34 -11.59
N ILE A 109 8.09 9.34 -12.30
CA ILE A 109 7.26 10.53 -12.53
C ILE A 109 6.19 10.60 -11.43
N PRO A 110 6.13 11.67 -10.61
CA PRO A 110 5.07 11.83 -9.62
C PRO A 110 3.73 12.00 -10.30
N PHE A 111 2.71 11.24 -9.87
CA PHE A 111 1.37 11.30 -10.44
C PHE A 111 0.27 11.55 -9.41
N PHE A 112 0.55 11.35 -8.12
CA PHE A 112 -0.30 11.73 -6.97
C PHE A 112 0.56 12.20 -5.80
#